data_AF-A0A8S2DIS8-F1
#
_entry.id   AF-A0A8S2DIS8-F1
#
_cell.length_a   1.000
_cell.length_b   1.000
_cell.length_c   1.000
_cell.angle_alpha   90.00
_cell.angle_beta   90.00
_cell.angle_gamma   90.00
#
_symmetry.space_group_name_H-M   'P 1'
#
loop_
_entity.id
_entity.type
_entity.pdbx_description
1 polymer ?
#
loop_
_entity_poly.entity_id
_entity_poly.type
_entity_poly.pdbx_seq_one_letter_code
_entity_poly.pdbx_strand_id
1 'polypeptide(L)'
;LIFQKFNQAVLGGRVKTMLCGGAVLSEDTQRFVQAALCVTLFQGYGLTETCASGSIADQLDTSVGRAGYPLVCCEMRLQNWDEGQYRNTDKPHPRGEILIGGKMVAAGYFAEAAKENVNFKEINGTRYFSTGDIGEIFPDGTVKIIDRKKDLIKLRGGEYVSLTKVEMVIGKVPIVENCCLCASSSAEYTVLLISPNQRNIASYTEKHFDNKEWQKLIDDEDFGNQVLKDIQEACRKGGIERYETPQRVKVVADPWSPETGLVTDALKLKRKAIELKYHDDIEKLYREPPKQKQTKKSARVSPAKDSDKQPQQSVKKENTENENEKEVKRNETNEKQSKDVTDVSQDVIPDKQE
;
A
#
# COMPACT_ATOMS: atom_id res chain seq x y z
N LEU A 1 -10.32 -35.20 -6.43
CA LEU A 1 -11.48 -35.82 -5.74
C LEU A 1 -12.01 -34.98 -4.56
N ILE A 2 -11.18 -34.53 -3.61
CA ILE A 2 -11.65 -33.72 -2.46
C ILE A 2 -12.15 -32.33 -2.89
N PHE A 3 -11.34 -31.56 -3.63
CA PHE A 3 -11.70 -30.20 -4.06
C PHE A 3 -12.90 -30.15 -5.01
N GLN A 4 -13.13 -31.20 -5.82
CA GLN A 4 -14.27 -31.26 -6.73
C GLN A 4 -15.60 -31.41 -5.98
N LYS A 5 -15.63 -32.19 -4.89
CA LYS A 5 -16.83 -32.29 -4.03
C LYS A 5 -17.13 -30.98 -3.32
N PHE A 6 -16.09 -30.29 -2.84
CA PHE A 6 -16.22 -28.97 -2.23
C PHE A 6 -16.72 -27.93 -3.23
N ASN A 7 -16.12 -27.86 -4.42
CA ASN A 7 -16.61 -27.00 -5.51
C ASN A 7 -18.09 -27.31 -5.84
N GLN A 8 -18.46 -28.59 -5.92
CA GLN A 8 -19.85 -28.97 -6.21
C GLN A 8 -20.81 -28.52 -5.11
N ALA A 9 -20.42 -28.61 -3.84
CA ALA A 9 -21.23 -28.17 -2.71
C ALA A 9 -21.38 -26.64 -2.63
N VAL A 10 -20.32 -25.88 -2.97
CA VAL A 10 -20.31 -24.41 -2.80
C VAL A 10 -20.72 -23.67 -4.07
N LEU A 11 -20.27 -24.11 -5.25
CA LEU A 11 -20.43 -23.45 -6.54
C LEU A 11 -21.29 -24.23 -7.55
N GLY A 12 -21.77 -25.42 -7.19
CA GLY A 12 -22.61 -26.24 -8.06
C GLY A 12 -21.86 -27.01 -9.16
N GLY A 13 -20.52 -27.01 -9.17
CA GLY A 13 -19.70 -27.93 -9.98
C GLY A 13 -19.57 -27.60 -11.47
N ARG A 14 -20.17 -26.50 -11.95
CA ARG A 14 -20.19 -26.11 -13.38
C ARG A 14 -19.50 -24.78 -13.68
N VAL A 15 -18.92 -24.14 -12.67
CA VAL A 15 -18.15 -22.90 -12.85
C VAL A 15 -16.85 -23.23 -13.59
N LYS A 16 -16.65 -22.61 -14.75
CA LYS A 16 -15.42 -22.75 -15.55
C LYS A 16 -14.39 -21.68 -15.23
N THR A 17 -14.87 -20.47 -14.99
CA THR A 17 -14.05 -19.26 -14.91
C THR A 17 -14.72 -18.27 -13.97
N MET A 18 -13.92 -17.52 -13.22
CA MET A 18 -14.36 -16.44 -12.37
C MET A 18 -13.56 -15.18 -12.69
N LEU A 19 -14.26 -14.05 -12.80
CA LEU A 19 -13.66 -12.73 -12.92
C LEU A 19 -13.92 -11.97 -11.62
N CYS A 20 -12.86 -11.44 -11.02
CA CYS A 20 -12.94 -10.55 -9.87
C CYS A 20 -12.61 -9.12 -10.29
N GLY A 21 -13.37 -8.15 -9.78
CA GLY A 21 -13.12 -6.73 -10.06
C GLY A 21 -13.76 -5.84 -9.01
N GLY A 22 -13.58 -4.53 -9.17
CA GLY A 22 -14.12 -3.51 -8.28
C GLY A 22 -13.26 -3.21 -7.05
N ALA A 23 -12.45 -4.14 -6.56
CA ALA A 23 -11.42 -3.90 -5.55
C ALA A 23 -10.18 -4.75 -5.87
N VAL A 24 -9.03 -4.37 -5.32
CA VAL A 24 -7.80 -5.15 -5.46
C VAL A 24 -7.95 -6.49 -4.77
N LEU A 25 -7.57 -7.58 -5.43
CA LEU A 25 -7.55 -8.92 -4.85
C LEU A 25 -6.13 -9.31 -4.46
N SER A 26 -5.95 -9.74 -3.20
CA SER A 26 -4.64 -10.17 -2.71
C SER A 26 -4.15 -11.44 -3.43
N GLU A 27 -2.84 -11.50 -3.69
CA GLU A 27 -2.20 -12.61 -4.41
C GLU A 27 -2.47 -13.97 -3.73
N ASP A 28 -2.36 -14.02 -2.41
CA ASP A 28 -2.64 -15.24 -1.64
C ASP A 28 -4.10 -15.67 -1.74
N THR A 29 -5.04 -14.72 -1.67
CA THR A 29 -6.47 -15.01 -1.79
C THR A 29 -6.78 -15.55 -3.17
N GLN A 30 -6.21 -14.94 -4.22
CA GLN A 30 -6.38 -15.43 -5.59
C GLN A 30 -5.82 -16.85 -5.73
N ARG A 31 -4.60 -17.13 -5.23
CA ARG A 31 -4.00 -18.48 -5.23
C ARG A 31 -4.86 -19.49 -4.46
N PHE A 32 -5.30 -19.12 -3.26
CA PHE A 32 -6.12 -19.98 -2.42
C PHE A 32 -7.44 -20.34 -3.09
N VAL A 33 -8.17 -19.36 -3.64
CA VAL A 33 -9.46 -19.62 -4.30
C VAL A 33 -9.28 -20.47 -5.55
N GLN A 34 -8.27 -20.18 -6.38
CA GLN A 34 -7.96 -21.02 -7.55
C GLN A 34 -7.67 -22.47 -7.16
N ALA A 35 -6.85 -22.68 -6.13
CA ALA A 35 -6.51 -24.02 -5.65
C ALA A 35 -7.70 -24.75 -5.01
N ALA A 36 -8.40 -24.08 -4.09
CA ALA A 36 -9.48 -24.66 -3.29
C ALA A 36 -10.72 -24.99 -4.12
N LEU A 37 -11.02 -24.16 -5.12
CA LEU A 37 -12.19 -24.34 -5.97
C LEU A 37 -11.84 -25.00 -7.31
N CYS A 38 -10.56 -25.18 -7.66
CA CYS A 38 -10.13 -25.71 -8.95
C CYS A 38 -10.76 -24.96 -10.15
N VAL A 39 -10.81 -23.63 -10.06
CA VAL A 39 -11.35 -22.73 -11.09
C VAL A 39 -10.28 -21.74 -11.52
N THR A 40 -10.32 -21.30 -12.77
CA THR A 40 -9.53 -20.13 -13.18
C THR A 40 -10.17 -18.88 -12.59
N LEU A 41 -9.41 -18.13 -11.78
CA LEU A 41 -9.81 -16.85 -11.23
C LEU A 41 -8.82 -15.79 -11.67
N PHE A 42 -9.30 -14.81 -12.43
CA PHE A 42 -8.50 -13.68 -12.88
C PHE A 42 -9.15 -12.35 -12.50
N GLN A 43 -8.36 -11.28 -12.57
CA GLN A 43 -8.79 -9.94 -12.18
C GLN A 43 -9.10 -9.09 -13.41
N GLY A 44 -10.03 -8.16 -13.25
CA GLY A 44 -10.30 -7.09 -14.19
C GLY A 44 -10.36 -5.77 -13.45
N TYR A 45 -9.84 -4.73 -14.10
CA TYR A 45 -9.84 -3.38 -13.57
C TYR A 45 -10.62 -2.46 -14.49
N GLY A 46 -11.38 -1.57 -13.87
CA GLY A 46 -12.09 -0.50 -14.55
C GLY A 46 -12.98 0.28 -13.59
N LEU A 47 -13.51 1.36 -14.12
CA LEU A 47 -14.24 2.40 -13.39
C LEU A 47 -15.53 2.71 -14.14
N THR A 48 -16.46 3.40 -13.48
CA THR A 48 -17.70 3.85 -14.12
C THR A 48 -17.39 4.80 -15.28
N GLU A 49 -16.40 5.67 -15.07
CA GLU A 49 -15.93 6.69 -16.02
C GLU A 49 -15.22 6.11 -17.24
N THR A 50 -14.85 4.82 -17.19
CA THR A 50 -14.22 4.09 -18.30
C THR A 50 -15.14 3.03 -18.88
N CYS A 51 -16.45 3.07 -18.57
CA CYS A 51 -17.45 2.11 -19.01
C CYS A 51 -17.09 0.65 -18.68
N ALA A 52 -16.88 0.38 -17.38
CA ALA A 52 -16.72 -0.92 -16.74
C ALA A 52 -15.30 -1.52 -16.73
N SER A 53 -14.59 -1.63 -17.86
CA SER A 53 -13.27 -2.28 -17.89
C SER A 53 -12.28 -1.49 -18.73
N GLY A 54 -11.10 -1.25 -18.14
CA GLY A 54 -9.91 -0.76 -18.84
C GLY A 54 -8.92 -1.89 -19.12
N SER A 55 -8.78 -2.86 -18.21
CA SER A 55 -7.93 -4.04 -18.40
C SER A 55 -8.56 -5.31 -17.86
N ILE A 56 -8.14 -6.45 -18.40
CA ILE A 56 -8.55 -7.78 -17.98
C ILE A 56 -7.40 -8.77 -18.13
N ALA A 57 -7.22 -9.65 -17.15
CA ALA A 57 -6.24 -10.73 -17.26
C ALA A 57 -6.76 -11.84 -18.18
N ASP A 58 -5.85 -12.43 -18.96
CA ASP A 58 -6.17 -13.54 -19.84
C ASP A 58 -6.47 -14.80 -19.02
N GLN A 59 -7.39 -15.65 -19.51
CA GLN A 59 -7.76 -16.88 -18.81
C GLN A 59 -6.58 -17.87 -18.68
N LEU A 60 -5.60 -17.80 -19.58
CA LEU A 60 -4.40 -18.63 -19.58
C LEU A 60 -3.26 -17.99 -18.78
N ASP A 61 -3.38 -16.72 -18.39
CA ASP A 61 -2.41 -16.06 -17.53
C ASP A 61 -2.57 -16.56 -16.08
N THR A 62 -1.54 -17.24 -15.59
CA THR A 62 -1.51 -17.79 -14.22
C THR A 62 -0.89 -16.84 -13.20
N SER A 63 -0.49 -15.65 -13.63
CA SER A 63 0.02 -14.61 -12.75
C SER A 63 -1.07 -14.11 -11.81
N VAL A 64 -0.67 -13.67 -10.62
CA VAL A 64 -1.58 -13.18 -9.58
C VAL A 64 -1.23 -11.76 -9.19
N GLY A 65 -2.22 -11.02 -8.66
CA GLY A 65 -2.02 -9.63 -8.27
C GLY A 65 -1.88 -8.67 -9.44
N ARG A 66 -2.21 -9.10 -10.66
CA ARG A 66 -2.22 -8.28 -11.87
C ARG A 66 -3.66 -8.13 -12.36
N ALA A 67 -3.99 -6.93 -12.83
CA ALA A 67 -5.27 -6.61 -13.47
C ALA A 67 -5.26 -6.83 -14.99
N GLY A 68 -4.22 -7.49 -15.49
CA GLY A 68 -4.12 -7.97 -16.86
C GLY A 68 -3.79 -6.91 -17.90
N TYR A 69 -4.19 -7.17 -19.14
CA TYR A 69 -3.84 -6.38 -20.31
C TYR A 69 -4.89 -5.30 -20.57
N PRO A 70 -4.50 -4.10 -21.05
CA PRO A 70 -5.45 -3.13 -21.56
C PRO A 70 -6.37 -3.75 -22.61
N LEU A 71 -7.66 -3.40 -22.59
CA LEU A 71 -8.59 -3.83 -23.62
C LEU A 71 -8.22 -3.24 -24.99
N VAL A 72 -8.66 -3.89 -26.07
CA VAL A 72 -8.36 -3.48 -27.47
C VAL A 72 -8.79 -2.06 -27.81
N CYS A 73 -9.78 -1.52 -27.12
CA CYS A 73 -10.27 -0.16 -27.32
C CYS A 73 -9.58 0.86 -26.39
N CYS A 74 -8.69 0.41 -25.50
CA CYS A 74 -8.15 1.16 -24.36
C CYS A 74 -6.67 1.47 -24.55
N GLU A 75 -6.32 2.74 -24.39
CA GLU A 75 -4.94 3.20 -24.24
C GLU A 75 -4.67 3.47 -22.76
N MET A 76 -3.62 2.86 -22.21
CA MET A 76 -3.18 3.12 -20.83
C MET A 76 -1.86 3.87 -20.82
N ARG A 77 -1.76 4.90 -19.97
CA ARG A 77 -0.52 5.67 -19.75
C ARG A 77 -0.26 5.82 -18.26
N LEU A 78 1.02 5.94 -17.91
CA LEU A 78 1.43 6.34 -16.57
C LEU A 78 1.80 7.81 -16.56
N GLN A 79 1.14 8.57 -15.68
CA GLN A 79 1.50 9.93 -15.36
C GLN A 79 2.27 9.95 -14.03
N ASN A 80 3.39 10.67 -13.99
CA ASN A 80 4.18 10.82 -12.76
C ASN A 80 3.33 11.46 -11.66
N TRP A 81 3.50 10.96 -10.44
CA TRP A 81 2.97 11.57 -9.22
C TRP A 81 4.14 11.82 -8.27
N ASP A 82 4.77 12.98 -8.44
CA ASP A 82 6.01 13.34 -7.73
C ASP A 82 5.82 13.43 -6.22
N GLU A 83 4.66 13.89 -5.75
CA GLU A 83 4.32 13.96 -4.33
C GLU A 83 4.44 12.58 -3.68
N GLY A 84 3.85 11.55 -4.32
CA GLY A 84 3.91 10.16 -3.89
C GLY A 84 5.19 9.41 -4.27
N GLN A 85 6.13 10.07 -4.96
CA GLN A 85 7.36 9.46 -5.48
C GLN A 85 7.11 8.26 -6.41
N TYR A 86 6.03 8.30 -7.20
CA TYR A 86 5.75 7.31 -8.23
C TYR A 86 6.06 7.89 -9.61
N ARG A 87 7.04 7.31 -10.31
CA ARG A 87 7.49 7.79 -11.62
C ARG A 87 7.51 6.69 -12.65
N ASN A 88 7.24 7.08 -13.89
CA ASN A 88 7.32 6.23 -15.06
C ASN A 88 8.75 5.76 -15.37
N THR A 89 9.74 6.24 -14.62
CA THR A 89 11.15 5.82 -14.67
C THR A 89 11.54 4.88 -13.52
N ASP A 90 10.62 4.59 -12.60
CA ASP A 90 10.87 3.71 -11.46
C ASP A 90 11.32 2.31 -11.90
N LYS A 91 12.05 1.64 -11.00
CA LYS A 91 12.54 0.27 -11.17
C LYS A 91 12.03 -0.61 -10.02
N PRO A 92 11.79 -1.92 -10.25
CA PRO A 92 12.05 -2.68 -11.48
C PRO A 92 11.11 -2.33 -12.65
N HIS A 93 9.93 -1.80 -12.35
CA HIS A 93 8.92 -1.46 -13.34
C HIS A 93 8.45 -0.01 -13.18
N PRO A 94 8.03 0.65 -14.28
CA PRO A 94 7.50 2.00 -14.24
C PRO A 94 6.20 2.07 -13.42
N ARG A 95 6.05 3.13 -12.63
CA ARG A 95 4.87 3.38 -11.79
C ARG A 95 4.30 4.77 -12.02
N GLY A 96 3.06 5.00 -11.59
CA GLY A 96 2.45 6.32 -11.69
C GLY A 96 0.94 6.25 -11.66
N GLU A 97 0.30 7.41 -11.79
CA GLU A 97 -1.14 7.45 -12.00
C GLU A 97 -1.51 6.85 -13.35
N ILE A 98 -2.45 5.91 -13.35
CA ILE A 98 -3.01 5.35 -14.57
C ILE A 98 -3.93 6.39 -15.21
N LEU A 99 -3.68 6.69 -16.48
CA LEU A 99 -4.63 7.35 -17.37
C LEU A 99 -5.23 6.30 -18.30
N ILE A 100 -6.56 6.27 -18.38
CA ILE A 100 -7.27 5.43 -19.36
C ILE A 100 -7.81 6.32 -20.46
N GLY A 101 -7.43 6.04 -21.69
CA GLY A 101 -7.88 6.75 -22.88
C GLY A 101 -8.56 5.83 -23.88
N GLY A 102 -9.39 6.43 -24.74
CA GLY A 102 -10.10 5.71 -25.79
C GLY A 102 -11.56 6.08 -25.88
N LYS A 103 -12.26 5.50 -26.86
CA LYS A 103 -13.67 5.82 -27.14
C LYS A 103 -14.64 5.39 -26.04
N MET A 104 -14.22 4.49 -25.13
CA MET A 104 -15.03 4.07 -23.98
C MET A 104 -15.05 5.09 -22.85
N VAL A 105 -14.15 6.07 -22.85
CA VAL A 105 -14.11 7.06 -21.77
C VAL A 105 -15.40 7.86 -21.79
N ALA A 106 -16.04 7.97 -20.62
CA ALA A 106 -17.32 8.64 -20.48
C ALA A 106 -17.23 10.11 -20.97
N ALA A 107 -18.38 10.63 -21.44
CA ALA A 107 -18.48 12.00 -21.91
C ALA A 107 -18.25 13.05 -20.79
N GLY A 108 -18.31 12.63 -19.53
CA GLY A 108 -18.17 13.47 -18.34
C GLY A 108 -19.29 13.18 -17.35
N TYR A 109 -19.28 13.92 -16.25
CA TYR A 109 -20.37 13.87 -15.27
C TYR A 109 -21.56 14.73 -15.70
N PHE A 110 -22.74 14.44 -15.17
CA PHE A 110 -23.95 15.21 -15.43
C PHE A 110 -24.06 16.42 -14.47
N ALA A 111 -24.61 17.54 -14.95
CA ALA A 111 -24.94 18.74 -14.16
C ALA A 111 -23.76 19.34 -13.37
N GLU A 112 -23.92 19.64 -12.08
CA GLU A 112 -22.91 20.35 -11.28
C GLU A 112 -21.59 19.59 -11.16
N ALA A 113 -21.63 18.26 -11.19
CA ALA A 113 -20.43 17.42 -11.22
C ALA A 113 -19.62 17.61 -12.51
N ALA A 114 -20.22 18.12 -13.60
CA ALA A 114 -19.49 18.46 -14.82
C ALA A 114 -18.55 19.66 -14.65
N LYS A 115 -18.80 20.54 -13.65
CA LYS A 115 -17.94 21.70 -13.39
C LYS A 115 -16.54 21.29 -12.89
N GLU A 116 -16.43 20.09 -12.33
CA GLU A 116 -15.18 19.49 -11.83
C GLU A 116 -14.53 18.52 -12.83
N ASN A 117 -14.79 18.64 -14.14
CA ASN A 117 -14.26 17.74 -15.19
C ASN A 117 -12.71 17.70 -15.32
N VAL A 118 -11.96 18.15 -14.32
CA VAL A 118 -10.49 18.19 -14.23
C VAL A 118 -9.82 16.83 -14.44
N ASN A 119 -10.56 15.74 -14.21
CA ASN A 119 -10.06 14.39 -14.42
C ASN A 119 -10.10 13.95 -15.89
N PHE A 120 -10.86 14.62 -16.76
CA PHE A 120 -10.86 14.32 -18.20
C PHE A 120 -9.90 15.27 -18.91
N LYS A 121 -9.04 14.72 -19.75
CA LYS A 121 -8.07 15.49 -20.55
C LYS A 121 -7.99 14.96 -21.97
N GLU A 122 -7.54 15.79 -22.89
CA GLU A 122 -7.32 15.39 -24.27
C GLU A 122 -5.82 15.39 -24.55
N ILE A 123 -5.31 14.28 -25.10
CA ILE A 123 -3.91 14.13 -25.48
C ILE A 123 -3.88 13.56 -26.90
N ASN A 124 -3.31 14.31 -27.84
CA ASN A 124 -3.19 13.90 -29.25
C ASN A 124 -4.52 13.47 -29.88
N GLY A 125 -5.61 14.20 -29.62
CA GLY A 125 -6.95 13.90 -30.13
C GLY A 125 -7.65 12.70 -29.47
N THR A 126 -7.03 12.11 -28.44
CA THR A 126 -7.64 11.02 -27.65
C THR A 126 -8.03 11.55 -26.28
N ARG A 127 -9.26 11.24 -25.88
CA ARG A 127 -9.77 11.58 -24.54
C ARG A 127 -9.25 10.56 -23.52
N TYR A 128 -8.69 11.08 -22.44
CA TYR A 128 -8.16 10.34 -21.30
C TYR A 128 -8.89 10.72 -20.01
N PHE A 129 -9.01 9.77 -19.11
CA PHE A 129 -9.49 9.93 -17.75
C PHE A 129 -8.34 9.66 -16.77
N SER A 130 -8.06 10.64 -15.90
CA SER A 130 -7.22 10.49 -14.71
C SER A 130 -7.96 9.65 -13.69
N THR A 131 -7.52 8.40 -13.54
CA THR A 131 -8.24 7.41 -12.72
C THR A 131 -8.16 7.72 -11.22
N GLY A 132 -7.13 8.48 -10.80
CA GLY A 132 -6.77 8.61 -9.40
C GLY A 132 -6.11 7.36 -8.82
N ASP A 133 -5.78 6.37 -9.65
CA ASP A 133 -5.22 5.08 -9.27
C ASP A 133 -3.75 5.01 -9.63
N ILE A 134 -2.93 4.58 -8.68
CA ILE A 134 -1.51 4.33 -8.90
C ILE A 134 -1.35 2.89 -9.38
N GLY A 135 -0.66 2.74 -10.51
CA GLY A 135 -0.38 1.46 -11.12
C GLY A 135 1.09 1.26 -11.44
N GLU A 136 1.39 0.01 -11.78
CA GLU A 136 2.68 -0.48 -12.23
C GLU A 136 2.46 -1.25 -13.54
N ILE A 137 3.28 -0.98 -14.57
CA ILE A 137 3.21 -1.68 -15.86
C ILE A 137 4.38 -2.65 -15.97
N PHE A 138 4.08 -3.93 -16.18
CA PHE A 138 5.07 -4.98 -16.35
C PHE A 138 5.63 -5.04 -17.79
N PRO A 139 6.79 -5.68 -18.01
CA PRO A 139 7.39 -5.79 -19.35
C PRO A 139 6.53 -6.53 -20.38
N ASP A 140 5.61 -7.38 -19.92
CA ASP A 140 4.64 -8.08 -20.77
C ASP A 140 3.43 -7.20 -21.15
N GLY A 141 3.34 -5.96 -20.65
CA GLY A 141 2.24 -5.04 -20.88
C GLY A 141 1.06 -5.22 -19.91
N THR A 142 1.15 -6.13 -18.94
CA THR A 142 0.14 -6.25 -17.90
C THR A 142 0.24 -5.13 -16.88
N VAL A 143 -0.91 -4.74 -16.32
CA VAL A 143 -1.01 -3.67 -15.32
C VAL A 143 -1.32 -4.26 -13.95
N LYS A 144 -0.64 -3.76 -12.93
CA LYS A 144 -0.97 -4.00 -11.52
C LYS A 144 -1.44 -2.71 -10.88
N ILE A 145 -2.53 -2.80 -10.13
CA ILE A 145 -3.05 -1.67 -9.35
C ILE A 145 -2.37 -1.71 -7.99
N ILE A 146 -1.71 -0.63 -7.61
CA ILE A 146 -1.05 -0.48 -6.31
C ILE A 146 -2.07 -0.01 -5.29
N ASP A 147 -2.64 1.17 -5.48
CA ASP A 147 -3.69 1.73 -4.60
C ASP A 147 -4.33 2.98 -5.24
N ARG A 148 -5.37 3.52 -4.59
CA ARG A 148 -5.89 4.86 -4.89
C ARG A 148 -4.92 5.93 -4.35
N LYS A 149 -4.68 7.01 -5.10
CA LYS A 149 -3.92 8.18 -4.61
C LYS A 149 -4.41 8.69 -3.25
N LYS A 150 -5.73 8.77 -3.09
CA LYS A 150 -6.38 9.23 -1.85
C LYS A 150 -6.24 8.27 -0.67
N ASP A 151 -5.97 6.98 -0.94
CA ASP A 151 -5.78 5.95 0.09
C ASP A 151 -4.29 5.74 0.41
N LEU A 152 -3.39 6.48 -0.25
CA LEU A 152 -1.96 6.56 0.06
C LEU A 152 -1.70 7.75 0.98
N ILE A 153 -1.50 7.48 2.27
CA ILE A 153 -1.29 8.52 3.28
C ILE A 153 0.18 8.63 3.63
N LYS A 154 0.73 9.83 3.51
CA LYS A 154 2.10 10.14 3.96
C LYS A 154 2.08 10.38 5.47
N LEU A 155 2.73 9.51 6.25
CA LEU A 155 2.91 9.73 7.69
C LEU A 155 3.89 10.88 7.95
N ARG A 156 3.93 11.37 9.20
CA ARG A 156 4.87 12.41 9.63
C ARG A 156 6.34 12.04 9.38
N GLY A 157 6.66 10.74 9.44
CA GLY A 157 8.00 10.21 9.14
C GLY A 157 8.43 10.38 7.67
N GLY A 158 7.50 10.69 6.78
CA GLY A 158 7.74 10.90 5.36
C GLY A 158 7.43 9.67 4.49
N GLU A 159 7.23 8.50 5.10
CA GLU A 159 6.83 7.28 4.41
C GLU A 159 5.35 7.29 4.04
N TYR A 160 5.03 6.70 2.87
CA TYR A 160 3.66 6.48 2.43
C TYR A 160 3.16 5.12 2.89
N VAL A 161 1.94 5.09 3.45
CA VAL A 161 1.24 3.88 3.84
C VAL A 161 0.08 3.64 2.88
N SER A 162 0.02 2.44 2.32
CA SER A 162 -1.15 1.96 1.56
C SER A 162 -2.17 1.36 2.52
N LEU A 163 -3.29 2.07 2.73
CA LEU A 163 -4.31 1.62 3.67
C LEU A 163 -4.90 0.27 3.25
N THR A 164 -5.25 0.17 1.96
CA THR A 164 -5.90 -1.02 1.39
C THR A 164 -5.00 -2.25 1.47
N LYS A 165 -3.68 -2.09 1.24
CA LYS A 165 -2.70 -3.18 1.34
C LYS A 165 -2.68 -3.79 2.74
N VAL A 166 -2.62 -2.94 3.77
CA VAL A 166 -2.58 -3.40 5.16
C VAL A 166 -3.91 -4.06 5.54
N GLU A 167 -5.04 -3.46 5.19
CA GLU A 167 -6.38 -4.01 5.45
C GLU A 167 -6.59 -5.39 4.83
N MET A 168 -6.10 -5.62 3.60
CA MET A 168 -6.18 -6.94 2.95
C MET A 168 -5.43 -8.04 3.70
N VAL A 169 -4.32 -7.71 4.36
CA VAL A 169 -3.57 -8.65 5.20
C VAL A 169 -4.31 -8.89 6.52
N ILE A 170 -4.81 -7.82 7.14
CA ILE A 170 -5.53 -7.89 8.42
C ILE A 170 -6.87 -8.61 8.31
N GLY A 171 -7.58 -8.46 7.19
CA GLY A 171 -8.85 -9.17 6.94
C GLY A 171 -8.72 -10.69 6.87
N LYS A 172 -7.50 -11.24 6.82
CA LYS A 172 -7.25 -12.70 6.90
C LYS A 172 -7.24 -13.21 8.35
N VAL A 173 -7.22 -12.32 9.35
CA VAL A 173 -7.18 -12.71 10.77
C VAL A 173 -8.58 -13.18 11.20
N PRO A 174 -8.74 -14.38 11.82
CA PRO A 174 -10.05 -14.98 12.06
C PRO A 174 -11.06 -14.14 12.85
N ILE A 175 -10.60 -13.27 13.76
CA ILE A 175 -11.49 -12.40 14.55
C ILE A 175 -12.01 -11.20 13.75
N VAL A 176 -11.42 -10.87 12.60
CA VAL A 176 -11.75 -9.68 11.81
C VAL A 176 -12.82 -10.02 10.78
N GLU A 177 -13.96 -9.32 10.82
CA GLU A 177 -14.94 -9.32 9.70
C GLU A 177 -14.64 -8.17 8.75
N ASN A 178 -14.55 -6.96 9.29
CA ASN A 178 -14.15 -5.76 8.58
C ASN A 178 -13.13 -4.99 9.42
N CYS A 179 -12.22 -4.29 8.76
CA CYS A 179 -11.29 -3.39 9.44
C CYS A 179 -11.10 -2.11 8.64
N CYS A 180 -10.84 -1.00 9.33
CA CYS A 180 -10.49 0.28 8.73
C CYS A 180 -9.19 0.76 9.35
N LEU A 181 -8.14 0.84 8.54
CA LEU A 181 -6.87 1.45 8.94
C LEU A 181 -7.01 2.96 8.80
N CYS A 182 -6.73 3.66 9.88
CA CYS A 182 -6.71 5.12 9.93
C CYS A 182 -5.25 5.58 9.98
N ALA A 183 -4.92 6.54 9.11
CA ALA A 183 -3.64 7.22 9.08
C ALA A 183 -3.88 8.71 8.85
N SER A 184 -3.04 9.53 9.45
CA SER A 184 -3.05 10.98 9.26
C SER A 184 -1.64 11.47 8.98
N SER A 185 -1.50 12.51 8.17
CA SER A 185 -0.20 13.12 7.87
C SER A 185 0.45 13.79 9.08
N SER A 186 -0.33 14.11 10.11
CA SER A 186 0.18 14.60 11.39
C SER A 186 0.64 13.48 12.34
N ALA A 187 0.29 12.22 12.06
CA ALA A 187 0.58 11.09 12.91
C ALA A 187 1.89 10.39 12.53
N GLU A 188 2.57 9.83 13.54
CA GLU A 188 3.80 9.03 13.37
C GLU A 188 3.52 7.55 13.12
N TYR A 189 2.28 7.11 13.36
CA TYR A 189 1.88 5.71 13.28
C TYR A 189 0.43 5.57 12.81
N THR A 190 0.04 4.37 12.42
CA THR A 190 -1.32 4.02 12.02
C THR A 190 -2.10 3.39 13.17
N VAL A 191 -3.42 3.61 13.17
CA VAL A 191 -4.36 3.03 14.13
C VAL A 191 -5.45 2.26 13.40
N LEU A 192 -6.02 1.26 14.05
CA LEU A 192 -6.93 0.32 13.40
C LEU A 192 -8.27 0.23 14.13
N LEU A 193 -9.36 0.31 13.37
CA LEU A 193 -10.70 -0.04 13.82
C LEU A 193 -11.09 -1.42 13.28
N ILE A 194 -11.72 -2.24 14.12
CA ILE A 194 -12.14 -3.60 13.76
C ILE A 194 -13.60 -3.83 14.12
N SER A 195 -14.38 -4.25 13.13
CA SER A 195 -15.67 -4.91 13.35
C SER A 195 -15.43 -6.42 13.40
N PRO A 196 -15.69 -7.10 14.53
CA PRO A 196 -15.32 -8.49 14.71
C PRO A 196 -16.27 -9.45 14.00
N ASN A 197 -15.75 -10.61 13.61
CA ASN A 197 -16.55 -11.72 13.10
C ASN A 197 -17.30 -12.38 14.26
N GLN A 198 -18.63 -12.22 14.28
CA GLN A 198 -19.49 -12.71 15.36
C GLN A 198 -19.44 -14.23 15.57
N ARG A 199 -19.10 -15.02 14.53
CA ARG A 199 -18.99 -16.47 14.64
C ARG A 199 -17.69 -16.89 15.31
N ASN A 200 -16.60 -16.18 15.02
CA ASN A 200 -15.28 -16.53 15.50
C ASN A 200 -14.93 -15.88 16.83
N ILE A 201 -15.55 -14.76 17.18
CA ILE A 201 -15.24 -14.02 18.40
C ILE A 201 -15.55 -14.81 19.67
N ALA A 202 -16.63 -15.61 19.70
CA ALA A 202 -16.98 -16.44 20.84
C ALA A 202 -15.89 -17.50 21.12
N SER A 203 -15.47 -18.23 20.08
CA SER A 203 -14.37 -19.20 20.21
C SER A 203 -13.02 -18.55 20.51
N TYR A 204 -12.83 -17.28 20.14
CA TYR A 204 -11.64 -16.52 20.47
C TYR A 204 -11.62 -16.13 21.95
N THR A 205 -12.74 -15.64 22.49
CA THR A 205 -12.86 -15.29 23.92
C THR A 205 -12.79 -16.52 24.83
N GLU A 206 -13.29 -17.68 24.38
CA GLU A 206 -13.10 -18.96 25.08
C GLU A 206 -11.63 -19.31 25.29
N LYS A 207 -10.80 -19.12 24.27
CA LYS A 207 -9.38 -19.51 24.30
C LYS A 207 -8.52 -18.56 25.13
N HIS A 208 -8.89 -17.30 25.23
CA HIS A 208 -8.02 -16.25 25.76
C HIS A 208 -8.56 -15.51 26.98
N PHE A 209 -9.87 -15.58 27.26
CA PHE A 209 -10.54 -14.71 28.25
C PHE A 209 -11.66 -15.43 29.03
N ASP A 210 -11.52 -16.74 29.27
CA ASP A 210 -12.42 -17.55 30.13
C ASP A 210 -13.92 -17.43 29.78
N ASN A 211 -14.24 -17.36 28.48
CA ASN A 211 -15.61 -17.36 27.99
C ASN A 211 -16.47 -16.15 28.43
N LYS A 212 -15.83 -15.04 28.79
CA LYS A 212 -16.53 -13.77 29.05
C LYS A 212 -17.20 -13.27 27.76
N GLU A 213 -18.37 -12.66 27.91
CA GLU A 213 -19.07 -11.98 26.80
C GLU A 213 -18.15 -10.92 26.18
N TRP A 214 -17.86 -11.09 24.89
CA TRP A 214 -16.90 -10.23 24.18
C TRP A 214 -17.31 -8.76 24.19
N GLN A 215 -18.61 -8.46 24.24
CA GLN A 215 -19.12 -7.08 24.33
C GLN A 215 -18.62 -6.35 25.57
N LYS A 216 -18.42 -7.08 26.68
CA LYS A 216 -17.86 -6.52 27.93
C LYS A 216 -16.34 -6.35 27.87
N LEU A 217 -15.68 -7.00 26.91
CA LEU A 217 -14.24 -6.96 26.71
C LEU A 217 -13.81 -5.89 25.69
N ILE A 218 -14.75 -5.24 24.99
CA ILE A 218 -14.45 -4.22 23.97
C ILE A 218 -13.66 -3.03 24.53
N ASP A 219 -13.88 -2.70 25.79
CA ASP A 219 -13.17 -1.63 26.51
C ASP A 219 -12.00 -2.16 27.36
N ASP A 220 -11.75 -3.46 27.36
CA ASP A 220 -10.64 -4.08 28.06
C ASP A 220 -9.33 -3.89 27.27
N GLU A 221 -8.34 -3.26 27.90
CA GLU A 221 -7.01 -3.06 27.29
C GLU A 221 -6.34 -4.39 26.96
N ASP A 222 -6.51 -5.44 27.78
CA ASP A 222 -5.87 -6.74 27.56
C ASP A 222 -6.43 -7.44 26.34
N PHE A 223 -7.74 -7.29 26.11
CA PHE A 223 -8.40 -7.78 24.89
C PHE A 223 -7.86 -7.07 23.64
N GLY A 224 -7.84 -5.73 23.65
CA GLY A 224 -7.27 -4.95 22.55
C GLY A 224 -5.79 -5.28 22.29
N ASN A 225 -4.99 -5.45 23.35
CA ASN A 225 -3.57 -5.79 23.23
C ASN A 225 -3.34 -7.20 22.68
N GLN A 226 -4.19 -8.16 23.00
CA GLN A 226 -4.08 -9.52 22.46
C GLN A 226 -4.44 -9.54 20.97
N VAL A 227 -5.54 -8.87 20.59
CA VAL A 227 -5.93 -8.72 19.18
C VAL A 227 -4.85 -7.99 18.39
N LEU A 228 -4.24 -6.95 18.96
CA LEU A 228 -3.13 -6.22 18.33
C LEU A 228 -1.92 -7.13 18.07
N LYS A 229 -1.56 -8.02 18.99
CA LYS A 229 -0.43 -8.96 18.79
C LYS A 229 -0.69 -9.88 17.61
N ASP A 230 -1.89 -10.45 17.51
CA ASP A 230 -2.26 -11.36 16.43
C ASP A 230 -2.20 -10.65 15.07
N ILE A 231 -2.65 -9.39 15.03
CA ILE A 231 -2.61 -8.53 13.85
C ILE A 231 -1.18 -8.17 13.46
N GLN A 232 -0.34 -7.78 14.43
CA GLN A 232 1.07 -7.47 14.17
C GLN A 232 1.83 -8.70 13.67
N GLU A 233 1.49 -9.89 14.16
CA GLU A 233 2.03 -11.15 13.64
C GLU A 233 1.59 -11.41 12.21
N ALA A 234 0.30 -11.19 11.89
CA ALA A 234 -0.24 -11.33 10.54
C ALA A 234 0.42 -10.33 9.57
N CYS A 235 0.56 -9.06 9.95
CA CYS A 235 1.26 -8.03 9.18
C CYS A 235 2.71 -8.42 8.88
N ARG A 236 3.44 -8.92 9.89
CA ARG A 236 4.81 -9.40 9.72
C ARG A 236 4.90 -10.57 8.74
N LYS A 237 3.97 -11.53 8.81
CA LYS A 237 3.91 -12.67 7.88
C LYS A 237 3.51 -12.24 6.47
N GLY A 238 2.66 -11.21 6.35
CA GLY A 238 2.20 -10.65 5.08
C GLY A 238 3.14 -9.64 4.43
N GLY A 239 4.37 -9.46 4.94
CA GLY A 239 5.34 -8.52 4.37
C GLY A 239 4.94 -7.05 4.48
N ILE A 240 4.15 -6.70 5.50
CA ILE A 240 3.80 -5.31 5.81
C ILE A 240 4.95 -4.68 6.58
N GLU A 241 5.35 -3.47 6.17
CA GLU A 241 6.44 -2.76 6.80
C GLU A 241 6.08 -2.30 8.23
N ARG A 242 7.09 -2.05 9.05
CA ARG A 242 6.86 -1.67 10.46
C ARG A 242 6.08 -0.37 10.63
N TYR A 243 6.31 0.60 9.74
CA TYR A 243 5.63 1.89 9.75
C TYR A 243 4.20 1.80 9.18
N GLU A 244 3.92 0.81 8.32
CA GLU A 244 2.56 0.52 7.84
C GLU A 244 1.72 -0.24 8.89
N THR A 245 2.38 -0.99 9.77
CA THR A 245 1.72 -1.85 10.77
C THR A 245 1.05 -1.03 11.87
N PRO A 246 -0.23 -1.29 12.19
CA PRO A 246 -0.93 -0.55 13.23
C PRO A 246 -0.29 -0.74 14.61
N GLN A 247 -0.15 0.37 15.34
CA GLN A 247 0.40 0.40 16.70
C GLN A 247 -0.69 0.31 17.78
N ARG A 248 -1.94 0.56 17.39
CA ARG A 248 -3.11 0.59 18.25
C ARG A 248 -4.31 0.01 17.51
N VAL A 249 -5.21 -0.59 18.27
CA VAL A 249 -6.46 -1.16 17.76
C VAL A 249 -7.62 -0.84 18.68
N LYS A 250 -8.78 -0.56 18.11
CA LYS A 250 -10.07 -0.54 18.81
C LYS A 250 -11.00 -1.52 18.11
N VAL A 251 -11.48 -2.50 18.87
CA VAL A 251 -12.58 -3.37 18.43
C VAL A 251 -13.87 -2.61 18.70
N VAL A 252 -14.81 -2.60 17.76
CA VAL A 252 -16.11 -1.94 17.91
C VAL A 252 -17.23 -2.98 17.94
N ALA A 253 -18.30 -2.70 18.69
CA ALA A 253 -19.43 -3.61 18.82
C ALA A 253 -20.28 -3.68 17.54
N ASP A 254 -20.34 -2.57 16.81
CA ASP A 254 -21.29 -2.41 15.73
C ASP A 254 -20.88 -3.20 14.48
N PRO A 255 -21.79 -4.01 13.91
CA PRO A 255 -21.57 -4.63 12.62
C PRO A 255 -21.57 -3.56 11.51
N TRP A 256 -20.62 -3.67 10.60
CA TRP A 256 -20.56 -2.79 9.44
C TRP A 256 -21.35 -3.41 8.30
N SER A 257 -22.46 -2.79 7.93
CA SER A 257 -23.39 -3.28 6.91
C SER A 257 -23.82 -2.13 5.98
N PRO A 258 -24.41 -2.45 4.81
CA PRO A 258 -24.96 -1.40 3.94
C PRO A 258 -26.06 -0.60 4.65
N GLU A 259 -26.87 -1.25 5.49
CA GLU A 259 -27.94 -0.65 6.29
C GLU A 259 -27.41 0.35 7.33
N THR A 260 -26.26 0.06 7.96
CA THR A 260 -25.62 1.02 8.87
C THR A 260 -24.88 2.13 8.14
N GLY A 261 -24.80 2.09 6.81
CA GLY A 261 -24.15 3.11 5.99
C GLY A 261 -22.62 3.11 6.09
N LEU A 262 -22.02 2.11 6.76
CA LEU A 262 -20.57 2.01 6.96
C LEU A 262 -19.85 1.28 5.83
N VAL A 263 -20.58 0.49 5.06
CA VAL A 263 -20.12 -0.09 3.79
C VAL A 263 -21.08 0.25 2.64
N THR A 264 -20.62 0.10 1.40
CA THR A 264 -21.46 0.16 0.21
C THR A 264 -22.26 -1.14 0.05
N ASP A 265 -23.25 -1.16 -0.85
CA ASP A 265 -23.99 -2.40 -1.18
C ASP A 265 -23.08 -3.49 -1.74
N ALA A 266 -21.93 -3.09 -2.31
CA ALA A 266 -20.86 -3.98 -2.74
C ALA A 266 -19.85 -4.31 -1.62
N LEU A 267 -20.21 -4.06 -0.35
CA LEU A 267 -19.41 -4.31 0.85
C LEU A 267 -18.05 -3.59 0.89
N LYS A 268 -17.89 -2.49 0.14
CA LYS A 268 -16.68 -1.65 0.21
C LYS A 268 -16.79 -0.67 1.37
N LEU A 269 -15.68 -0.46 2.08
CA LEU A 269 -15.62 0.48 3.21
C LEU A 269 -15.96 1.91 2.77
N LYS A 270 -16.86 2.56 3.51
CA LYS A 270 -17.10 4.01 3.41
C LYS A 270 -16.25 4.72 4.46
N ARG A 271 -14.93 4.84 4.22
CA ARG A 271 -13.94 5.41 5.15
C ARG A 271 -14.41 6.67 5.87
N LYS A 272 -14.85 7.69 5.12
CA LYS A 272 -15.34 8.96 5.70
C LYS A 272 -16.50 8.78 6.69
N ALA A 273 -17.41 7.85 6.43
CA ALA A 273 -18.54 7.57 7.33
C ALA A 273 -18.07 6.84 8.60
N ILE A 274 -17.11 5.93 8.46
CA ILE A 274 -16.48 5.21 9.58
C ILE A 274 -15.68 6.19 10.45
N GLU A 275 -14.82 7.01 9.83
CA GLU A 275 -14.01 8.03 10.51
C GLU A 275 -14.87 9.06 11.25
N LEU A 276 -16.01 9.47 10.66
CA LEU A 276 -16.94 10.38 11.31
C LEU A 276 -17.65 9.72 12.50
N LYS A 277 -18.08 8.47 12.36
CA LYS A 277 -18.79 7.74 13.43
C LYS A 277 -17.90 7.45 14.63
N TYR A 278 -16.65 7.05 14.39
CA TYR A 278 -15.69 6.65 15.43
C TYR A 278 -14.61 7.71 15.65
N HIS A 279 -14.92 8.98 15.36
CA HIS A 279 -13.97 10.09 15.48
C HIS A 279 -13.31 10.15 16.86
N ASP A 280 -14.12 10.08 17.92
CA ASP A 280 -13.65 10.19 19.30
C ASP A 280 -12.76 9.00 19.70
N ASP A 281 -13.08 7.79 19.23
CA ASP A 281 -12.25 6.60 19.44
C ASP A 281 -10.90 6.77 18.73
N ILE A 282 -10.90 7.20 17.47
CA ILE A 282 -9.68 7.44 16.68
C ILE A 282 -8.79 8.49 17.35
N GLU A 283 -9.37 9.62 17.79
CA GLU A 283 -8.63 10.66 18.49
C GLU A 283 -8.03 10.12 19.80
N LYS A 284 -8.78 9.32 20.56
CA LYS A 284 -8.27 8.71 21.78
C LYS A 284 -7.07 7.81 21.50
N LEU A 285 -7.13 6.99 20.44
CA LEU A 285 -6.01 6.13 20.04
C LEU A 285 -4.75 6.93 19.68
N TYR A 286 -4.89 8.13 19.11
CA TYR A 286 -3.76 8.98 18.75
C TYR A 286 -3.19 9.81 19.91
N ARG A 287 -4.01 10.18 20.90
CA ARG A 287 -3.58 10.96 22.08
C ARG A 287 -2.69 10.15 23.02
N GLU A 288 -2.85 8.83 23.05
CA GLU A 288 -2.06 7.96 23.90
C GLU A 288 -0.71 7.62 23.23
N PRO A 289 0.44 8.02 23.81
CA PRO A 289 1.73 7.74 23.19
C PRO A 289 1.94 6.23 23.01
N PRO A 290 2.58 5.78 21.92
CA PRO A 290 2.79 4.36 21.66
C PRO A 290 3.61 3.75 22.81
N LYS A 291 3.14 2.62 23.37
CA LYS A 291 3.84 1.89 24.44
C LYS A 291 5.10 1.27 23.82
N GLN A 292 6.24 1.97 23.84
CA GLN A 292 7.53 1.43 23.39
C GLN A 292 7.89 0.20 24.23
N LYS A 293 8.20 -0.93 23.57
CA LYS A 293 8.81 -2.09 24.23
C LYS A 293 10.09 -1.63 24.93
N GLN A 294 10.10 -1.64 26.26
CA GLN A 294 11.32 -1.47 27.04
C GLN A 294 12.31 -2.57 26.64
N THR A 295 13.30 -2.23 25.82
CA THR A 295 14.52 -3.03 25.73
C THR A 295 15.18 -3.00 27.10
N LYS A 296 15.13 -4.13 27.83
CA LYS A 296 15.89 -4.33 29.06
C LYS A 296 17.37 -4.05 28.77
N LYS A 297 17.87 -2.88 29.15
CA LYS A 297 19.31 -2.66 29.31
C LYS A 297 19.75 -3.58 30.45
N SER A 298 20.50 -4.62 30.11
CA SER A 298 21.20 -5.47 31.06
C SER A 298 22.00 -4.58 32.01
N ALA A 299 21.62 -4.56 33.28
CA ALA A 299 22.37 -3.91 34.34
C ALA A 299 23.72 -4.63 34.48
N ARG A 300 24.80 -3.95 34.10
CA ARG A 300 26.16 -4.41 34.40
C ARG A 300 26.41 -4.10 35.88
N VAL A 301 26.52 -5.16 36.67
CA VAL A 301 26.94 -5.12 38.08
C VAL A 301 28.35 -4.53 38.16
N SER A 302 28.52 -3.48 38.95
CA SER A 302 29.83 -3.01 39.41
C SER A 302 30.19 -3.73 40.70
N PRO A 303 31.43 -4.21 40.89
CA PRO A 303 31.98 -4.42 42.23
C PRO A 303 32.76 -3.19 42.71
N ALA A 304 32.83 -3.08 44.02
CA ALA A 304 33.27 -1.94 44.81
C ALA A 304 34.81 -1.76 44.88
N LYS A 305 35.16 -0.52 45.24
CA LYS A 305 36.37 0.07 45.83
C LYS A 305 37.50 -0.88 46.28
N ASP A 306 38.74 -0.51 45.95
CA ASP A 306 39.74 -0.24 46.99
C ASP A 306 40.83 0.74 46.53
N SER A 307 41.31 1.54 47.47
CA SER A 307 42.28 2.63 47.34
C SER A 307 43.72 2.14 47.46
N ASP A 308 44.66 2.62 46.63
CA ASP A 308 45.93 3.15 47.15
C ASP A 308 46.83 3.82 46.08
N LYS A 309 47.58 4.83 46.57
CA LYS A 309 48.85 5.41 46.09
C LYS A 309 48.90 6.47 44.97
N GLN A 310 49.64 7.52 45.34
CA GLN A 310 49.97 8.79 44.70
C GLN A 310 51.34 8.69 43.96
N PRO A 311 51.90 9.76 43.33
CA PRO A 311 52.11 9.84 41.89
C PRO A 311 53.60 9.94 41.46
N GLN A 312 53.93 9.70 40.17
CA GLN A 312 55.13 10.28 39.54
C GLN A 312 55.13 10.22 37.99
N GLN A 313 55.25 11.44 37.41
CA GLN A 313 55.94 11.88 36.19
C GLN A 313 56.14 10.96 34.97
N SER A 314 55.66 11.42 33.81
CA SER A 314 56.49 11.70 32.60
C SER A 314 55.59 12.28 31.49
N VAL A 315 55.71 13.57 31.18
CA VAL A 315 56.38 14.08 29.96
C VAL A 315 55.97 13.38 28.67
N LYS A 316 54.98 13.96 27.96
CA LYS A 316 55.17 14.44 26.58
C LYS A 316 53.99 15.33 26.18
N LYS A 317 54.35 16.55 25.78
CA LYS A 317 53.48 17.61 25.28
C LYS A 317 52.91 17.25 23.92
N GLU A 318 51.68 17.71 23.74
CA GLU A 318 50.98 18.05 22.52
C GLU A 318 51.87 18.74 21.47
N ASN A 319 51.65 18.41 20.20
CA ASN A 319 51.12 19.35 19.21
C ASN A 319 51.00 18.66 17.84
N THR A 320 49.79 18.62 17.29
CA THR A 320 49.56 18.95 15.88
C THR A 320 48.06 19.21 15.68
N GLU A 321 47.72 20.49 15.77
CA GLU A 321 46.56 21.08 15.11
C GLU A 321 46.75 21.05 13.59
N ASN A 322 45.60 21.10 12.89
CA ASN A 322 45.41 21.61 11.53
C ASN A 322 46.04 20.85 10.36
N GLU A 323 45.22 20.00 9.71
CA GLU A 323 45.25 19.88 8.25
C GLU A 323 43.81 19.89 7.70
N ASN A 324 43.18 21.08 7.78
CA ASN A 324 42.16 21.51 6.82
C ASN A 324 42.90 22.00 5.56
N GLU A 325 43.52 21.09 4.82
CA GLU A 325 44.22 21.42 3.56
C GLU A 325 44.52 20.15 2.75
N LYS A 326 43.50 19.40 2.32
CA LYS A 326 43.67 18.25 1.40
C LYS A 326 42.36 17.77 0.75
N GLU A 327 41.64 18.68 0.11
CA GLU A 327 40.71 18.27 -0.97
C GLU A 327 40.57 19.30 -2.11
N VAL A 328 41.47 20.27 -2.16
CA VAL A 328 41.67 21.17 -3.32
C VAL A 328 43.06 20.88 -3.88
N LYS A 329 43.22 19.73 -4.54
CA LYS A 329 44.33 19.36 -5.45
C LYS A 329 44.06 17.98 -6.06
N ARG A 330 42.96 17.87 -6.80
CA ARG A 330 42.74 16.78 -7.77
C ARG A 330 41.95 17.19 -9.02
N ASN A 331 41.70 18.49 -9.19
CA ASN A 331 40.99 19.08 -10.34
C ASN A 331 41.88 20.02 -11.19
N GLU A 332 43.18 19.75 -11.26
CA GLU A 332 44.09 20.46 -12.18
C GLU A 332 44.89 19.46 -13.03
N THR A 333 44.20 18.55 -13.71
CA THR A 333 44.74 17.82 -14.87
C THR A 333 43.58 17.18 -15.63
N ASN A 334 42.83 17.98 -16.41
CA ASN A 334 42.13 17.52 -17.63
C ASN A 334 41.37 18.63 -18.39
N GLU A 335 41.36 19.87 -17.92
CA GLU A 335 40.89 21.03 -18.70
C GLU A 335 42.03 21.75 -19.42
N LYS A 336 42.81 21.02 -20.23
CA LYS A 336 43.70 21.60 -21.26
C LYS A 336 43.85 20.62 -22.42
N GLN A 337 42.74 20.28 -23.07
CA GLN A 337 42.75 19.70 -24.42
C GLN A 337 41.37 19.84 -25.08
N SER A 338 40.89 21.08 -25.21
CA SER A 338 39.88 21.41 -26.23
C SER A 338 39.94 22.90 -26.54
N LYS A 339 40.83 23.28 -27.45
CA LYS A 339 40.69 24.40 -28.40
C LYS A 339 41.81 24.27 -29.43
N ASP A 340 41.46 24.61 -30.66
CA ASP A 340 42.26 24.63 -31.90
C ASP A 340 42.46 23.28 -32.61
N VAL A 341 41.51 22.91 -33.50
CA VAL A 341 41.71 22.99 -34.97
C VAL A 341 40.34 23.20 -35.62
N THR A 342 40.28 24.21 -36.49
CA THR A 342 39.17 24.62 -37.34
C THR A 342 39.14 23.87 -38.68
N ASP A 343 37.92 23.74 -39.21
CA ASP A 343 37.56 23.92 -40.63
C ASP A 343 37.55 22.73 -41.61
N VAL A 344 36.58 22.85 -42.54
CA VAL A 344 36.51 22.32 -43.92
C VAL A 344 35.45 21.22 -44.25
N SER A 345 34.44 21.66 -45.02
CA SER A 345 33.50 20.98 -45.97
C SER A 345 32.20 20.38 -45.40
N GLN A 346 30.98 20.88 -45.67
CA GLN A 346 30.21 21.02 -46.93
C GLN A 346 30.09 19.75 -47.78
N ASP A 347 28.84 19.24 -47.88
CA ASP A 347 28.15 18.55 -49.00
C ASP A 347 26.90 17.84 -48.40
N VAL A 348 25.66 18.34 -48.46
CA VAL A 348 24.71 18.47 -49.60
C VAL A 348 24.71 17.27 -50.53
N ILE A 349 23.58 16.53 -50.59
CA ILE A 349 22.92 15.97 -51.81
C ILE A 349 21.67 15.13 -51.38
N PRO A 350 20.62 15.00 -52.23
CA PRO A 350 19.24 15.25 -51.85
C PRO A 350 18.25 14.08 -52.00
N ASP A 351 17.00 14.39 -51.62
CA ASP A 351 15.71 13.96 -52.17
C ASP A 351 15.71 13.12 -53.47
N LYS A 352 14.97 11.99 -53.47
CA LYS A 352 14.22 11.51 -54.64
C LYS A 352 12.98 10.70 -54.25
N GLN A 353 11.89 11.12 -54.86
CA GLN A 353 10.63 10.41 -55.07
C GLN A 353 10.83 9.11 -55.86
N GLU A 354 10.01 8.10 -55.54
CA GLU A 354 9.12 7.40 -56.48
C GLU A 354 7.89 6.85 -55.73
#